data_AF-A0A1I0V609-F1
#
_entry.id   AF-A0A1I0V609-F1
#
_cell.length_a   1.000
_cell.length_b   1.000
_cell.length_c   1.000
_cell.angle_alpha   90.00
_cell.angle_beta   90.00
_cell.angle_gamma   90.00
#
_symmetry.space_group_name_H-M   'P 1'
#
loop_
_entity.id
_entity.type
_entity.pdbx_description
1 polymer ?
#
loop_
_entity_poly.entity_id
_entity_poly.type
_entity_poly.pdbx_seq_one_letter_code
_entity_poly.pdbx_strand_id
1 'polypeptide(L)'
;MLVDTHPDIIEFIISKMQNPRILRYLIENTKDEQIKQLAQEKLKFTPLTKTESDLYQGIVNYRSMPGLGGFSNAAIREAEQKLATGGTYDVHNPEFLTGANISVCITKDFMNAVENDDVYELRFPDVENYTETEMKAYNEQWHEVGDVRKWEEMGYGVRVYRRIKAKELWNLINICATYSAEPGIFFIDNANEMTNAQSYGDQVVATNPCGKVASFASRKKIG
;
A
#
# COMPACT_ATOMS: atom_id res chain seq x y z
N MET A 1 5.39 1.62 -9.19
CA MET A 1 5.75 0.36 -8.50
C MET A 1 6.76 0.71 -7.44
N LEU A 2 6.69 0.13 -6.24
CA LEU A 2 7.68 0.34 -5.17
C LEU A 2 8.20 -1.01 -4.68
N VAL A 3 9.47 -1.06 -4.27
CA VAL A 3 10.06 -2.25 -3.65
C VAL A 3 9.73 -2.31 -2.17
N ASP A 4 9.66 -3.52 -1.60
CA ASP A 4 9.35 -3.77 -0.18
C ASP A 4 10.24 -3.05 0.82
N THR A 5 11.48 -2.70 0.44
CA THR A 5 12.39 -1.92 1.28
C THR A 5 12.07 -0.43 1.29
N HIS A 6 11.26 0.08 0.36
CA HIS A 6 11.06 1.53 0.21
C HIS A 6 10.37 2.14 1.46
N PRO A 7 10.88 3.24 2.04
CA PRO A 7 10.30 3.88 3.23
C PRO A 7 8.80 4.18 3.12
N ASP A 8 8.38 4.65 1.95
CA ASP A 8 6.99 5.08 1.71
C ASP A 8 6.04 3.96 1.28
N ILE A 9 6.45 2.68 1.32
CA ILE A 9 5.61 1.58 0.82
C ILE A 9 4.23 1.51 1.49
N ILE A 10 4.15 1.81 2.78
CA ILE A 10 2.89 1.77 3.53
C ILE A 10 1.95 2.87 3.06
N GLU A 11 2.46 4.10 2.94
CA GLU A 11 1.69 5.24 2.43
C GLU A 11 1.25 4.98 0.98
N PHE A 12 2.14 4.48 0.15
CA PHE A 12 1.85 4.13 -1.24
C PHE A 12 0.68 3.14 -1.34
N ILE A 13 0.66 2.09 -0.52
CA ILE A 13 -0.45 1.11 -0.49
C ILE A 13 -1.74 1.75 0.04
N ILE A 14 -1.69 2.42 1.18
CA ILE A 14 -2.89 2.97 1.84
C ILE A 14 -3.52 4.10 1.02
N SER A 15 -2.71 4.91 0.34
CA SER A 15 -3.17 6.03 -0.48
C SER A 15 -4.18 5.61 -1.57
N LYS A 16 -4.05 4.37 -2.06
CA LYS A 16 -4.89 3.78 -3.10
C LYS A 16 -6.15 3.10 -2.54
N MET A 17 -6.20 2.82 -1.24
CA MET A 17 -7.36 2.17 -0.63
C MET A 17 -8.57 3.11 -0.58
N GLN A 18 -9.61 2.77 -1.34
CA GLN A 18 -10.85 3.56 -1.41
C GLN A 18 -12.02 2.94 -0.63
N ASN A 19 -11.83 1.77 -0.03
CA ASN A 19 -12.87 1.10 0.75
C ASN A 19 -12.77 1.48 2.25
N PRO A 20 -13.65 2.34 2.78
CA PRO A 20 -13.57 2.78 4.18
C PRO A 20 -13.73 1.64 5.18
N ARG A 21 -14.41 0.54 4.80
CA ARG A 21 -14.53 -0.65 5.68
C ARG A 21 -13.19 -1.33 5.87
N ILE A 22 -12.35 -1.36 4.83
CA ILE A 22 -11.01 -1.96 4.91
C ILE A 22 -10.07 -1.09 5.71
N LEU A 23 -10.13 0.24 5.54
CA LEU A 23 -9.36 1.16 6.39
C LEU A 23 -9.72 0.98 7.86
N ARG A 24 -11.01 0.89 8.21
CA ARG A 24 -11.44 0.59 9.57
C ARG A 24 -10.94 -0.76 10.07
N TYR A 25 -11.03 -1.79 9.24
CA TYR A 25 -10.50 -3.11 9.58
C TYR A 25 -8.99 -3.04 9.88
N LEU A 26 -8.21 -2.34 9.06
CA LEU A 26 -6.78 -2.13 9.29
C LEU A 26 -6.53 -1.45 10.64
N ILE A 27 -7.24 -0.36 10.94
CA ILE A 27 -7.13 0.38 12.21
C ILE A 27 -7.38 -0.52 13.42
N GLU A 28 -8.39 -1.39 13.33
CA GLU A 28 -8.81 -2.27 14.43
C GLU A 28 -7.90 -3.49 14.61
N ASN A 29 -7.20 -3.96 13.55
CA ASN A 29 -6.55 -5.27 13.54
C ASN A 29 -5.01 -5.24 13.40
N THR A 30 -4.42 -4.17 12.87
CA THR A 30 -2.95 -4.06 12.81
C THR A 30 -2.36 -3.72 14.17
N LYS A 31 -1.13 -4.17 14.42
CA LYS A 31 -0.33 -3.75 15.59
C LYS A 31 0.67 -2.65 15.24
N ASP A 32 0.80 -2.32 13.95
CA ASP A 32 1.74 -1.32 13.47
C ASP A 32 1.14 0.09 13.53
N GLU A 33 1.77 0.98 14.31
CA GLU A 33 1.23 2.32 14.56
C GLU A 33 1.20 3.21 13.31
N GLN A 34 2.16 3.07 12.39
CA GLN A 34 2.16 3.85 11.14
C GLN A 34 1.02 3.42 10.22
N ILE A 35 0.74 2.11 10.12
CA ILE A 35 -0.41 1.60 9.36
C ILE A 35 -1.72 2.16 9.94
N LYS A 36 -1.88 2.14 11.28
CA LYS A 36 -3.07 2.73 11.93
C LYS A 36 -3.21 4.21 11.61
N GLN A 37 -2.12 4.97 11.78
CA GLN A 37 -2.11 6.41 11.57
C GLN A 37 -2.52 6.76 10.13
N LEU A 38 -1.85 6.16 9.13
CA LEU A 38 -2.12 6.45 7.72
C LEU A 38 -3.53 6.00 7.31
N ALA A 39 -4.03 4.89 7.85
CA ALA A 39 -5.40 4.45 7.60
C ALA A 39 -6.44 5.41 8.23
N GLN A 40 -6.15 5.97 9.42
CA GLN A 40 -6.98 7.00 10.06
C GLN A 40 -6.98 8.30 9.25
N GLU A 41 -5.82 8.75 8.80
CA GLU A 41 -5.68 9.97 7.99
C GLU A 41 -6.40 9.85 6.64
N LYS A 42 -6.41 8.66 6.04
CA LYS A 42 -7.17 8.37 4.82
C LYS A 42 -8.68 8.28 5.08
N LEU A 43 -9.11 7.85 6.26
CA LEU A 43 -10.52 7.63 6.60
C LEU A 43 -11.23 8.95 6.93
N LYS A 44 -12.31 9.27 6.21
CA LYS A 44 -13.14 10.45 6.44
C LYS A 44 -14.43 10.04 7.16
N PHE A 45 -14.76 10.71 8.26
CA PHE A 45 -16.04 10.54 8.94
C PHE A 45 -16.90 11.79 8.83
N THR A 46 -18.13 11.64 8.35
CA THR A 46 -19.13 12.71 8.31
C THR A 46 -20.25 12.35 9.29
N PRO A 47 -20.38 13.06 10.43
CA PRO A 47 -21.46 12.83 11.38
C PRO A 47 -22.82 13.05 10.75
N LEU A 48 -23.83 12.33 11.23
CA LEU A 48 -25.22 12.61 10.86
C LEU A 48 -25.64 13.98 11.40
N THR A 49 -26.38 14.73 10.59
CA THR A 49 -27.14 15.88 11.06
C THR A 49 -28.31 15.43 11.92
N LYS A 50 -28.87 16.37 12.70
CA LYS A 50 -30.08 16.10 13.49
C LYS A 50 -31.25 15.66 12.61
N THR A 51 -31.45 16.31 11.47
CA THR A 51 -32.49 15.98 10.49
C THR A 51 -32.32 14.57 9.93
N GLU A 52 -31.10 14.17 9.55
CA GLU A 52 -30.83 12.82 9.05
C GLU A 52 -31.05 11.77 10.14
N SER A 53 -30.62 12.06 11.38
CA SER A 53 -30.86 11.18 12.52
C SER A 53 -32.36 10.96 12.76
N ASP A 54 -33.15 12.02 12.71
CA ASP A 54 -34.61 11.94 12.88
C ASP A 54 -35.28 11.17 11.73
N LEU A 55 -34.81 11.34 10.49
CA LEU A 55 -35.26 10.58 9.33
C LEU A 55 -34.96 9.07 9.46
N TYR A 56 -33.71 8.71 9.75
CA TYR A 56 -33.33 7.31 9.92
C TYR A 56 -34.06 6.67 11.10
N GLN A 57 -34.21 7.39 12.21
CA GLN A 57 -35.00 6.91 13.34
C GLN A 57 -36.46 6.67 12.95
N GLY A 58 -37.03 7.56 12.13
CA GLY A 58 -38.35 7.38 11.52
C GLY A 58 -38.47 6.07 10.75
N ILE A 59 -37.48 5.73 9.91
CA ILE A 59 -37.44 4.46 9.17
C ILE A 59 -37.39 3.26 10.13
N VAL A 60 -36.51 3.30 11.13
CA VAL A 60 -36.35 2.20 12.10
C VAL A 60 -37.62 1.95 12.91
N ASN A 61 -38.42 2.99 13.20
CA ASN A 61 -39.67 2.85 13.93
C ASN A 61 -40.71 1.95 13.21
N TYR A 62 -40.63 1.82 11.88
CA TYR A 62 -41.51 0.94 11.11
C TYR A 62 -41.09 -0.53 11.08
N ARG A 63 -39.93 -0.90 11.67
CA ARG A 63 -39.40 -2.27 11.60
C ARG A 63 -40.32 -3.35 12.17
N SER A 64 -41.15 -2.97 13.15
CA SER A 64 -42.08 -3.88 13.84
C SER A 64 -43.51 -3.77 13.30
N MET A 65 -43.76 -2.93 12.29
CA MET A 65 -45.10 -2.72 11.74
C MET A 65 -45.38 -3.69 10.58
N PRO A 66 -46.62 -4.20 10.46
CA PRO A 66 -47.04 -4.96 9.28
C PRO A 66 -46.78 -4.17 8.00
N GLY A 67 -46.10 -4.79 7.03
CA GLY A 67 -45.73 -4.14 5.77
C GLY A 67 -44.58 -3.13 5.86
N LEU A 68 -43.88 -3.06 7.01
CA LEU A 68 -42.65 -2.26 7.21
C LEU A 68 -42.80 -0.76 6.87
N GLY A 69 -44.03 -0.23 6.91
CA GLY A 69 -44.31 1.15 6.49
C GLY A 69 -43.99 1.45 5.02
N GLY A 70 -43.91 0.42 4.17
CA GLY A 70 -43.50 0.55 2.77
C GLY A 70 -41.98 0.52 2.54
N PHE A 71 -41.18 0.38 3.60
CA PHE A 71 -39.72 0.25 3.48
C PHE A 71 -39.29 -1.20 3.26
N SER A 72 -38.15 -1.38 2.61
CA SER A 72 -37.53 -2.69 2.49
C SER A 72 -36.75 -3.06 3.76
N ASN A 73 -36.54 -4.36 4.00
CA ASN A 73 -35.64 -4.84 5.05
C ASN A 73 -34.19 -4.34 4.87
N ALA A 74 -33.78 -3.98 3.65
CA ALA A 74 -32.46 -3.41 3.39
C ALA A 74 -32.40 -1.96 3.89
N ALA A 75 -33.43 -1.15 3.61
CA ALA A 75 -33.51 0.24 4.06
C ALA A 75 -33.55 0.35 5.59
N ILE A 76 -34.29 -0.53 6.26
CA ILE A 76 -34.32 -0.58 7.73
C ILE A 76 -32.94 -0.89 8.30
N ARG A 77 -32.26 -1.93 7.77
CA ARG A 77 -30.91 -2.31 8.22
C ARG A 77 -29.89 -1.20 7.97
N GLU A 78 -29.98 -0.51 6.84
CA GLU A 78 -29.11 0.63 6.55
C GLU A 78 -29.34 1.77 7.54
N ALA A 79 -30.59 2.11 7.84
CA ALA A 79 -30.92 3.14 8.82
C ALA A 79 -30.40 2.78 10.22
N GLU A 80 -30.56 1.52 10.66
CA GLU A 80 -30.00 1.04 11.93
C GLU A 80 -28.47 1.17 11.96
N GLN A 81 -27.78 0.82 10.87
CA GLN A 81 -26.33 0.95 10.77
C GLN A 81 -25.86 2.41 10.81
N LYS A 82 -26.53 3.31 10.08
CA LYS A 82 -26.21 4.75 10.07
C LYS A 82 -26.39 5.37 11.46
N LEU A 83 -27.48 5.03 12.15
CA LEU A 83 -27.73 5.49 13.53
C LEU A 83 -26.71 4.94 14.52
N ALA A 84 -26.40 3.63 14.46
CA ALA A 84 -25.41 3.03 15.35
C ALA A 84 -23.99 3.60 15.12
N THR A 85 -23.67 3.91 13.87
CA THR A 85 -22.39 4.53 13.49
C THR A 85 -22.35 6.03 13.82
N GLY A 86 -23.51 6.69 13.90
CA GLY A 86 -23.63 8.13 14.12
C GLY A 86 -23.20 8.98 12.91
N GLY A 87 -23.01 8.38 11.74
CA GLY A 87 -22.46 9.07 10.57
C GLY A 87 -22.20 8.14 9.38
N THR A 88 -21.47 8.68 8.41
CA THR A 88 -21.01 7.96 7.23
C THR A 88 -19.50 8.02 7.15
N TYR A 89 -18.88 6.87 6.87
CA TYR A 89 -17.47 6.79 6.51
C TYR A 89 -17.29 6.89 5.00
N ASP A 90 -16.28 7.66 4.62
CA ASP A 90 -15.77 7.83 3.27
C ASP A 90 -14.23 7.87 3.35
N VAL A 91 -13.56 8.23 2.26
CA VAL A 91 -12.11 8.38 2.19
C VAL A 91 -11.73 9.80 1.77
N HIS A 92 -10.61 10.28 2.29
CA HIS A 92 -9.99 11.51 1.82
C HIS A 92 -9.35 11.31 0.44
N ASN A 93 -9.46 12.32 -0.42
CA ASN A 93 -8.90 12.33 -1.77
C ASN A 93 -9.26 11.08 -2.59
N PRO A 94 -10.56 10.82 -2.84
CA PRO A 94 -10.99 9.62 -3.55
C PRO A 94 -10.45 9.57 -4.99
N GLU A 95 -10.19 10.73 -5.61
CA GLU A 95 -9.64 10.87 -6.96
C GLU A 95 -8.13 10.57 -7.05
N PHE A 96 -7.44 10.42 -5.92
CA PHE A 96 -6.01 10.15 -5.93
C PHE A 96 -5.75 8.76 -6.52
N LEU A 97 -4.99 8.72 -7.62
CA LEU A 97 -4.61 7.53 -8.39
C LEU A 97 -5.78 6.76 -9.05
N THR A 98 -6.98 7.31 -9.21
CA THR A 98 -8.17 6.56 -9.72
C THR A 98 -8.07 6.00 -11.15
N GLY A 99 -7.02 6.33 -11.91
CA GLY A 99 -6.75 5.79 -13.26
C GLY A 99 -5.46 4.97 -13.38
N ALA A 100 -4.75 4.70 -12.29
CA ALA A 100 -3.47 3.99 -12.32
C ALA A 100 -3.51 2.74 -11.42
N ASN A 101 -3.02 1.61 -11.94
CA ASN A 101 -2.76 0.43 -11.11
C ASN A 101 -1.43 0.60 -10.37
N ILE A 102 -1.41 0.23 -9.09
CA ILE A 102 -0.17 0.16 -8.33
C ILE A 102 0.32 -1.28 -8.18
N SER A 103 1.62 -1.43 -7.94
CA SER A 103 2.22 -2.72 -7.66
C SER A 103 3.41 -2.58 -6.73
N VAL A 104 3.70 -3.63 -5.98
CA VAL A 104 4.85 -3.74 -5.09
C VAL A 104 5.78 -4.85 -5.57
N CYS A 105 7.08 -4.57 -5.57
CA CYS A 105 8.13 -5.56 -5.79
C CYS A 105 8.49 -6.19 -4.46
N ILE A 106 8.46 -7.52 -4.41
CA ILE A 106 8.75 -8.32 -3.23
C ILE A 106 10.05 -9.10 -3.44
N THR A 107 11.02 -8.86 -2.57
CA THR A 107 12.30 -9.54 -2.48
C THR A 107 12.18 -10.86 -1.70
N LYS A 108 13.14 -11.75 -1.91
CA LYS A 108 13.29 -12.97 -1.09
C LYS A 108 13.60 -12.64 0.36
N ASP A 109 14.40 -11.59 0.60
CA ASP A 109 14.76 -11.16 1.95
C ASP A 109 13.52 -10.77 2.77
N PHE A 110 12.59 -10.05 2.15
CA PHE A 110 11.31 -9.75 2.78
C PHE A 110 10.48 -11.01 3.09
N MET A 111 10.36 -11.93 2.13
CA MET A 111 9.59 -13.16 2.34
C MET A 111 10.20 -14.05 3.43
N ASN A 112 11.52 -14.17 3.48
CA ASN A 112 12.23 -14.86 4.55
C ASN A 112 11.91 -14.21 5.90
N ALA A 113 11.92 -12.88 5.98
CA ALA A 113 11.56 -12.16 7.21
C ALA A 113 10.09 -12.39 7.61
N VAL A 114 9.16 -12.49 6.64
CA VAL A 114 7.75 -12.83 6.89
C VAL A 114 7.63 -14.25 7.47
N GLU A 115 8.30 -15.23 6.87
CA GLU A 115 8.27 -16.64 7.30
C GLU A 115 8.83 -16.80 8.72
N ASN A 116 9.90 -16.09 9.05
CA ASN A 116 10.59 -16.18 10.34
C ASN A 116 10.00 -15.28 11.44
N ASP A 117 8.95 -14.51 11.17
CA ASP A 117 8.40 -13.49 12.10
C ASP A 117 9.40 -12.36 12.46
N ASP A 118 10.30 -12.05 11.55
CA ASP A 118 11.36 -11.08 11.79
C ASP A 118 10.89 -9.63 11.68
N VAL A 119 11.76 -8.75 12.16
CA VAL A 119 11.69 -7.32 11.88
C VAL A 119 12.35 -7.06 10.53
N TYR A 120 11.71 -6.22 9.72
CA TYR A 120 12.17 -5.80 8.42
C TYR A 120 12.52 -4.32 8.42
N GLU A 121 13.59 -3.96 7.72
CA GLU A 121 14.09 -2.58 7.65
C GLU A 121 13.63 -1.93 6.35
N LEU A 122 12.93 -0.79 6.47
CA LEU A 122 12.62 0.07 5.34
C LEU A 122 13.81 1.02 5.14
N ARG A 123 14.51 0.83 4.02
CA ARG A 123 15.81 1.41 3.70
C ARG A 123 15.82 2.09 2.35
N PHE A 124 16.57 3.18 2.25
CA PHE A 124 16.77 3.94 1.01
C PHE A 124 18.18 4.55 0.99
N PRO A 125 18.72 4.91 -0.20
CA PRO A 125 19.93 5.74 -0.29
C PRO A 125 19.93 6.91 0.70
N ASP A 126 21.04 7.10 1.42
CA ASP A 126 21.19 8.14 2.44
C ASP A 126 21.46 9.54 1.84
N VAL A 127 20.56 9.97 0.96
CA VAL A 127 20.68 11.18 0.15
C VAL A 127 20.91 12.45 0.98
N GLU A 128 20.45 12.47 2.23
CA GLU A 128 20.60 13.62 3.13
C GLU A 128 22.04 13.79 3.65
N ASN A 129 22.83 12.71 3.69
CA ASN A 129 24.18 12.71 4.23
C ASN A 129 25.27 12.51 3.16
N TYR A 130 24.89 12.42 1.88
CA TYR A 130 25.84 12.26 0.78
C TYR A 130 26.73 13.48 0.59
N THR A 131 28.01 13.22 0.37
CA THR A 131 28.96 14.18 -0.19
C THR A 131 28.53 14.59 -1.60
N GLU A 132 29.09 15.69 -2.13
CA GLU A 132 28.81 16.12 -3.51
C GLU A 132 29.11 15.03 -4.55
N THR A 133 30.12 14.20 -4.31
CA THR A 133 30.49 13.10 -5.20
C THR A 133 29.48 11.95 -5.15
N GLU A 134 29.03 11.57 -3.96
CA GLU A 134 28.01 10.53 -3.79
C GLU A 134 26.64 10.98 -4.30
N MET A 135 26.29 12.25 -4.09
CA MET A 135 25.05 12.83 -4.62
C MET A 135 25.05 12.84 -6.15
N LYS A 136 26.20 13.15 -6.78
CA LYS A 136 26.35 13.04 -8.23
C LYS A 136 26.13 11.59 -8.69
N ALA A 137 26.77 10.63 -8.03
CA ALA A 137 26.59 9.22 -8.35
C ALA A 137 25.12 8.78 -8.18
N TYR A 138 24.44 9.18 -7.10
CA TYR A 138 23.02 8.91 -6.90
C TYR A 138 22.17 9.41 -8.06
N ASN A 139 22.33 10.68 -8.44
CA ASN A 139 21.56 11.28 -9.54
C ASN A 139 21.81 10.57 -10.88
N GLU A 140 23.04 10.14 -11.15
CA GLU A 140 23.44 9.51 -12.40
C GLU A 140 23.15 8.00 -12.46
N GLN A 141 23.12 7.29 -11.32
CA GLN A 141 23.17 5.82 -11.31
C GLN A 141 22.00 5.17 -10.56
N TRP A 142 21.38 5.82 -9.58
CA TRP A 142 20.35 5.17 -8.74
C TRP A 142 19.16 4.67 -9.55
N HIS A 143 18.74 5.43 -10.56
CA HIS A 143 17.62 5.06 -11.43
C HIS A 143 17.89 3.81 -12.30
N GLU A 144 19.17 3.49 -12.53
CA GLU A 144 19.58 2.26 -13.23
C GLU A 144 19.71 1.07 -12.26
N VAL A 145 20.10 1.33 -11.00
CA VAL A 145 20.29 0.29 -9.98
C VAL A 145 18.96 -0.10 -9.33
N GLY A 146 18.24 0.88 -8.76
CA GLY A 146 16.92 0.77 -8.14
C GLY A 146 16.77 -0.28 -7.03
N ASP A 147 17.88 -0.82 -6.52
CA ASP A 147 17.95 -1.81 -5.47
C ASP A 147 18.92 -1.33 -4.39
N VAL A 148 18.38 -1.05 -3.20
CA VAL A 148 19.15 -0.51 -2.07
C VAL A 148 20.24 -1.47 -1.60
N ARG A 149 20.08 -2.78 -1.79
CA ARG A 149 21.07 -3.80 -1.43
C ARG A 149 22.31 -3.68 -2.32
N LYS A 150 22.10 -3.56 -3.63
CA LYS A 150 23.19 -3.37 -4.61
C LYS A 150 23.86 -2.02 -4.43
N TRP A 151 23.10 -0.99 -4.08
CA TRP A 151 23.65 0.33 -3.80
C TRP A 151 24.60 0.33 -2.60
N GLU A 152 24.23 -0.39 -1.53
CA GLU A 152 25.08 -0.64 -0.37
C GLU A 152 26.35 -1.44 -0.75
N GLU A 153 26.21 -2.49 -1.57
CA GLU A 153 27.35 -3.27 -2.08
C GLU A 153 28.33 -2.45 -2.93
N MET A 154 27.85 -1.40 -3.61
CA MET A 154 28.68 -0.44 -4.35
C MET A 154 29.45 0.51 -3.43
N GLY A 155 29.23 0.45 -2.12
CA GLY A 155 29.92 1.26 -1.11
C GLY A 155 29.23 2.59 -0.80
N TYR A 156 28.02 2.83 -1.30
CA TYR A 156 27.27 4.04 -1.00
C TYR A 156 26.46 3.90 0.30
N GLY A 157 26.34 4.99 1.05
CA GLY A 157 25.58 5.02 2.30
C GLY A 157 24.10 4.70 2.12
N VAL A 158 23.54 3.88 3.00
CA VAL A 158 22.11 3.55 3.05
C VAL A 158 21.58 3.88 4.44
N ARG A 159 20.36 4.42 4.49
CA ARG A 159 19.69 4.77 5.73
C ARG A 159 18.49 3.87 5.99
N VAL A 160 18.38 3.40 7.23
CA VAL A 160 17.17 2.78 7.76
C VAL A 160 16.23 3.89 8.23
N TYR A 161 15.10 4.04 7.56
CA TYR A 161 14.08 5.03 7.93
C TYR A 161 13.14 4.48 8.99
N ARG A 162 12.84 3.18 8.92
CA ARG A 162 11.90 2.53 9.83
C ARG A 162 12.15 1.04 9.93
N ARG A 163 11.79 0.47 11.08
CA ARG A 163 11.71 -0.97 11.30
C ARG A 163 10.25 -1.38 11.51
N ILE A 164 9.80 -2.44 10.84
CA ILE A 164 8.43 -2.95 10.90
C ILE A 164 8.46 -4.47 11.07
N LYS A 165 7.49 -5.08 11.76
CA LYS A 165 7.32 -6.54 11.72
C LYS A 165 6.95 -6.95 10.29
N ALA A 166 7.74 -7.83 9.67
CA ALA A 166 7.55 -8.21 8.26
C ALA A 166 6.12 -8.67 7.97
N LYS A 167 5.52 -9.43 8.90
CA LYS A 167 4.12 -9.88 8.81
C LYS A 167 3.10 -8.75 8.81
N GLU A 168 3.33 -7.62 9.50
CA GLU A 168 2.39 -6.48 9.46
C GLU A 168 2.37 -5.85 8.07
N LEU A 169 3.53 -5.67 7.44
CA LEU A 169 3.61 -5.17 6.06
C LEU A 169 2.98 -6.17 5.08
N TRP A 170 3.25 -7.47 5.25
CA TRP A 170 2.66 -8.50 4.41
C TRP A 170 1.14 -8.60 4.56
N ASN A 171 0.62 -8.47 5.78
CA ASN A 171 -0.81 -8.43 6.05
C ASN A 171 -1.47 -7.23 5.37
N LEU A 172 -0.85 -6.05 5.45
CA LEU A 172 -1.31 -4.85 4.74
C LEU A 172 -1.40 -5.11 3.22
N ILE A 173 -0.33 -5.63 2.62
CA ILE A 173 -0.28 -5.94 1.18
C ILE A 173 -1.42 -6.90 0.81
N ASN A 174 -1.59 -8.00 1.55
CA ASN A 174 -2.61 -9.01 1.26
C ASN A 174 -4.03 -8.49 1.43
N ILE A 175 -4.31 -7.78 2.51
CA ILE A 175 -5.64 -7.21 2.78
C ILE A 175 -6.00 -6.25 1.65
N CYS A 176 -5.11 -5.32 1.31
CA CYS A 176 -5.37 -4.39 0.21
C CYS A 176 -5.52 -5.14 -1.13
N ALA A 177 -4.61 -6.04 -1.49
CA ALA A 177 -4.69 -6.80 -2.73
C ALA A 177 -6.00 -7.60 -2.84
N THR A 178 -6.48 -8.19 -1.73
CA THR A 178 -7.72 -8.96 -1.70
C THR A 178 -8.96 -8.09 -1.89
N TYR A 179 -9.01 -6.93 -1.25
CA TYR A 179 -10.24 -6.12 -1.18
C TYR A 179 -10.26 -4.92 -2.13
N SER A 180 -9.15 -4.57 -2.78
CA SER A 180 -9.06 -3.56 -3.84
C SER A 180 -8.44 -4.05 -5.14
N ALA A 181 -8.11 -5.34 -5.27
CA ALA A 181 -7.36 -5.91 -6.40
C ALA A 181 -5.98 -5.26 -6.62
N GLU A 182 -5.49 -4.50 -5.63
CA GLU A 182 -4.25 -3.73 -5.66
C GLU A 182 -3.67 -3.59 -4.24
N PRO A 183 -2.33 -3.55 -4.08
CA PRO A 183 -1.33 -3.55 -5.14
C PRO A 183 -1.19 -4.90 -5.83
N GLY A 184 -0.81 -4.89 -7.12
CA GLY A 184 -0.24 -6.07 -7.76
C GLY A 184 1.05 -6.49 -7.07
N ILE A 185 1.31 -7.79 -6.97
CA ILE A 185 2.49 -8.34 -6.29
C ILE A 185 3.44 -8.91 -7.34
N PHE A 186 4.70 -8.45 -7.33
CA PHE A 186 5.74 -8.90 -8.25
C PHE A 186 6.97 -9.39 -7.50
N PHE A 187 7.30 -10.67 -7.60
CA PHE A 187 8.49 -11.24 -6.94
C PHE A 187 9.75 -10.96 -7.77
N ILE A 188 10.45 -9.87 -7.42
CA ILE A 188 11.52 -9.29 -8.24
C ILE A 188 12.75 -10.19 -8.36
N ASP A 189 13.14 -10.86 -7.28
CA ASP A 189 14.32 -11.73 -7.28
C ASP A 189 14.09 -12.98 -8.14
N ASN A 190 12.90 -13.58 -8.08
CA ASN A 190 12.54 -14.72 -8.94
C ASN A 190 12.55 -14.33 -10.43
N ALA A 191 12.04 -13.13 -10.76
CA ALA A 191 12.04 -12.65 -12.13
C ALA A 191 13.46 -12.41 -12.67
N ASN A 192 14.36 -11.89 -11.84
CA ASN A 192 15.77 -11.69 -12.19
C ASN A 192 16.54 -13.03 -12.33
N GLU A 193 16.12 -14.09 -11.64
CA GLU A 193 16.71 -15.43 -11.75
C GLU A 193 16.18 -16.26 -12.94
N MET A 194 14.91 -16.09 -13.30
CA MET A 194 14.24 -16.88 -14.36
C MET A 194 14.36 -16.25 -15.76
N THR A 195 14.77 -15.00 -15.88
CA THR A 195 15.05 -14.37 -17.17
C THR A 195 16.52 -14.59 -17.55
N ASN A 196 16.82 -14.86 -18.83
CA ASN A 196 18.19 -14.89 -19.38
C ASN A 196 18.93 -13.53 -19.27
N ALA A 197 18.40 -12.57 -18.52
CA ALA A 197 18.95 -11.23 -18.33
C ALA A 197 20.32 -11.24 -17.62
N GLN A 198 20.66 -12.31 -16.88
CA GLN A 198 22.03 -12.52 -16.39
C GLN A 198 23.06 -12.64 -17.53
N SER A 199 22.69 -13.09 -18.73
CA SER A 199 23.63 -13.19 -19.86
C SER A 199 23.87 -11.85 -20.57
N TYR A 200 23.06 -10.82 -20.31
CA TYR A 200 23.15 -9.50 -20.95
C TYR A 200 23.36 -8.33 -19.98
N GLY A 201 23.30 -8.55 -18.67
CA GLY A 201 23.59 -7.52 -17.65
C GLY A 201 22.41 -6.59 -17.35
N ASP A 202 21.20 -6.98 -17.73
CA ASP A 202 19.97 -6.22 -17.57
C ASP A 202 19.27 -6.62 -16.26
N GLN A 203 18.83 -5.64 -15.46
CA GLN A 203 18.06 -5.87 -14.23
C GLN A 203 16.63 -5.35 -14.41
N VAL A 204 15.64 -6.09 -13.90
CA VAL A 204 14.26 -5.59 -13.85
C VAL A 204 14.17 -4.57 -12.72
N VAL A 205 14.11 -3.29 -13.08
CA VAL A 205 14.02 -2.17 -12.13
C VAL A 205 12.58 -1.68 -12.00
N ALA A 206 11.73 -2.01 -12.98
CA ALA A 206 10.27 -1.86 -12.95
C ALA A 206 9.63 -2.82 -13.97
N THR A 207 8.44 -3.35 -13.69
CA THR A 207 7.58 -3.95 -14.73
C THR A 207 6.33 -3.10 -14.91
N ASN A 208 5.84 -3.03 -16.15
CA ASN A 208 4.57 -2.38 -16.49
C ASN A 208 3.44 -2.99 -15.63
N PRO A 209 2.42 -2.20 -15.22
CA PRO A 209 1.28 -2.64 -14.40
C PRO A 209 0.55 -3.92 -14.87
N CYS A 210 0.68 -4.31 -16.13
CA CYS A 210 0.12 -5.55 -16.67
C CYS A 210 1.00 -6.81 -16.49
N GLY A 211 2.19 -6.72 -15.86
CA GLY A 211 3.09 -7.85 -15.56
C GLY A 211 3.66 -8.62 -16.76
N LYS A 212 3.33 -8.21 -18.00
CA LYS A 212 3.69 -8.91 -19.24
C LYS A 212 4.95 -8.38 -19.91
N VAL A 213 5.45 -7.22 -19.49
CA VAL A 213 6.64 -6.58 -20.07
C VAL A 213 7.50 -6.07 -18.92
N ALA A 214 8.62 -6.74 -18.68
CA ALA A 214 9.67 -6.23 -17.81
C ALA A 214 10.37 -5.06 -18.52
N SER A 215 10.49 -3.92 -17.85
CA SER A 215 11.37 -2.85 -18.30
C SER A 215 12.75 -3.13 -17.74
N PHE A 216 13.68 -3.43 -18.65
CA PHE A 216 15.06 -3.73 -18.36
C PHE A 216 15.87 -2.42 -18.39
N ALA A 217 16.66 -2.13 -17.35
CA ALA A 217 17.70 -1.12 -17.44
C ALA A 217 18.89 -1.73 -18.20
N SER A 218 19.16 -1.23 -19.41
CA SER A 218 20.22 -1.76 -20.26
C SER A 218 21.57 -1.14 -19.93
N ARG A 219 22.52 -1.95 -19.46
CA ARG A 219 23.92 -1.52 -19.33
C ARG A 219 24.56 -1.45 -20.72
N LYS A 220 24.69 -0.25 -21.29
CA LYS A 220 25.65 -0.07 -22.41
C LYS A 220 27.05 -0.35 -21.87
N LYS A 221 27.64 -1.47 -22.29
CA LYS A 221 29.09 -1.70 -22.19
C LYS A 221 29.79 -0.56 -22.93
N ILE A 222 30.43 0.34 -22.17
CA ILE A 222 31.41 1.27 -22.72
C ILE A 222 32.64 0.40 -23.03
N GLY A 223 32.83 0.10 -24.31
CA GLY A 223 34.06 -0.50 -24.83
C GLY A 223 35.08 0.57 -25.17
#